data_AF-Q8L8J7-F1
#
_entry.id   AF-Q8L8J7-F1
#
_cell.length_a   1.000
_cell.length_b   1.000
_cell.length_c   1.000
_cell.angle_alpha   90.00
_cell.angle_beta   90.00
_cell.angle_gamma   90.00
#
_symmetry.space_group_name_H-M   'P 1'
#
loop_
_entity.id
_entity.type
_entity.pdbx_description
1 polymer ?
#
loop_
_entity_poly.entity_id
_entity_poly.type
_entity_poly.pdbx_seq_one_letter_code
_entity_poly.pdbx_strand_id
1 'polypeptide(L)'
;LPSIFIILFHRCIQSLMASSSASTSTSRRYAYDVFINCSSSDDSSKFAAHLCRRLISYGLRAFLDNREMFDSDGLPKLQTEIAIRTASVCVPIFSPRYAESIRCLNELLLMLESGATIIPVFHHMTPAELRWTRNGDGVFAQAPCNLEEEKVYDPQTHDMRQRYESNTIEHWRKSLSHVSSLSGFELDAFNGDEGELLDKLVNYVLRKGKRLLNVATFPTGLDEKVRDFEYKVLLPGKPSVVGIVGSGGVGKSTLAKELFNRMSSTYSRSCFLRDVRESANRRSLIHCRRN
;
A
#
# COMPACT_ATOMS: atom_id res chain seq x y z
N LEU A 1 15.57 35.04 -15.30
CA LEU A 1 15.08 34.15 -16.38
C LEU A 1 14.08 33.15 -15.79
N PRO A 2 12.91 32.93 -16.41
CA PRO A 2 11.80 32.20 -15.80
C PRO A 2 12.12 30.70 -15.65
N SER A 3 11.73 30.11 -14.51
CA SER A 3 11.87 28.66 -14.23
C SER A 3 10.73 27.89 -14.92
N ILE A 4 11.02 26.74 -15.53
CA ILE A 4 10.03 25.87 -16.18
C ILE A 4 9.86 24.61 -15.31
N PHE A 5 8.63 24.31 -14.89
CA PHE A 5 8.25 23.04 -14.26
C PHE A 5 7.30 22.28 -15.18
N ILE A 6 7.56 21.00 -15.44
CA ILE A 6 6.75 20.15 -16.32
C ILE A 6 6.02 19.11 -15.46
N ILE A 7 4.70 19.07 -15.58
CA ILE A 7 3.89 17.95 -15.08
C ILE A 7 3.50 17.10 -16.29
N LEU A 8 3.87 15.81 -16.26
CA LEU A 8 3.51 14.85 -17.30
C LEU A 8 2.32 14.01 -16.83
N PHE A 9 1.19 14.15 -17.51
CA PHE A 9 0.05 13.25 -17.38
C PHE A 9 0.02 12.34 -18.61
N HIS A 10 0.37 11.06 -18.44
CA HIS A 10 0.42 10.11 -19.55
C HIS A 10 -0.65 9.02 -19.39
N ARG A 11 -1.37 8.75 -20.48
CA ARG A 11 -2.12 7.51 -20.71
C ARG A 11 -1.48 6.86 -21.93
N CYS A 12 -0.65 5.82 -21.75
CA CYS A 12 -0.41 4.86 -22.81
C CYS A 12 0.21 3.55 -22.30
N ILE A 13 -0.01 2.55 -23.13
CA ILE A 13 0.14 1.09 -23.01
C ILE A 13 1.61 0.66 -22.90
N GLN A 14 1.83 -0.41 -22.13
CA GLN A 14 3.04 -1.23 -21.90
C GLN A 14 4.39 -0.82 -22.54
N SER A 15 5.42 -0.67 -21.70
CA SER A 15 6.67 -1.45 -21.70
C SER A 15 7.52 -1.08 -20.47
N LEU A 16 8.42 -1.98 -20.09
CA LEU A 16 9.23 -2.05 -18.87
C LEU A 16 10.62 -1.43 -19.10
N MET A 17 11.20 -0.74 -18.10
CA MET A 17 12.60 -0.89 -17.62
C MET A 17 12.87 0.10 -16.47
N ALA A 18 13.43 -0.40 -15.37
CA ALA A 18 13.73 0.38 -14.17
C ALA A 18 15.15 0.98 -14.22
N SER A 19 15.31 2.21 -13.72
CA SER A 19 16.63 2.75 -13.33
C SER A 19 16.47 3.70 -12.16
N SER A 20 17.14 3.39 -11.04
CA SER A 20 17.11 4.17 -9.81
C SER A 20 18.08 5.34 -9.87
N SER A 21 17.65 6.53 -9.48
CA SER A 21 18.54 7.64 -9.11
C SER A 21 18.22 8.08 -7.69
N ALA A 22 19.22 8.04 -6.81
CA ALA A 22 19.09 8.43 -5.41
C ALA A 22 19.23 9.96 -5.26
N SER A 23 18.29 10.59 -4.56
CA SER A 23 18.46 11.94 -4.01
C SER A 23 18.07 11.98 -2.53
N THR A 24 18.93 12.57 -1.73
CA THR A 24 18.84 12.76 -0.28
C THR A 24 17.79 13.81 0.09
N SER A 25 16.71 13.36 0.73
CA SER A 25 15.84 14.18 1.58
C SER A 25 15.38 13.31 2.73
N THR A 26 15.48 13.80 3.95
CA THR A 26 15.17 13.12 5.23
C THR A 26 13.66 12.89 5.47
N SER A 27 12.88 12.67 4.41
CA SER A 27 11.57 12.00 4.55
C SER A 27 11.86 10.52 4.76
N ARG A 28 11.30 9.88 5.80
CA ARG A 28 11.38 8.42 6.02
C ARG A 28 11.25 7.72 4.66
N ARG A 29 12.35 7.17 4.14
CA ARG A 29 12.35 6.53 2.83
C ARG A 29 11.67 5.18 3.03
N TYR A 30 10.34 5.18 2.99
CA TYR A 30 9.54 3.95 2.92
C TYR A 30 10.12 3.10 1.79
N ALA A 31 10.61 1.89 2.09
CA ALA A 31 11.23 1.01 1.10
C ALA A 31 10.17 0.35 0.21
N TYR A 32 8.97 0.20 0.75
CA TYR A 32 7.78 -0.28 0.06
C TYR A 32 6.67 0.75 0.15
N ASP A 33 5.76 0.73 -0.81
CA ASP A 33 4.57 1.60 -0.80
C ASP A 33 3.39 0.85 -0.20
N VAL A 34 3.26 -0.44 -0.52
CA VAL A 34 2.16 -1.32 -0.08
C VAL A 34 2.72 -2.65 0.43
N PHE A 35 2.24 -3.11 1.58
CA PHE A 35 2.42 -4.48 2.06
C PHE A 35 1.09 -5.23 1.99
N ILE A 36 1.10 -6.44 1.44
CA ILE A 36 -0.09 -7.30 1.30
C ILE A 36 0.14 -8.56 2.13
N ASN A 37 -0.79 -8.80 3.04
CA ASN A 37 -0.76 -9.90 3.98
C ASN A 37 -1.96 -10.82 3.72
N CYS A 38 -1.69 -12.09 3.45
CA CYS A 38 -2.68 -13.06 3.01
C CYS A 38 -2.24 -14.46 3.39
N SER A 39 -3.20 -15.36 3.66
CA SER A 39 -2.90 -16.78 3.78
C SER A 39 -2.50 -17.36 2.43
N SER A 40 -1.51 -18.25 2.40
CA SER A 40 -1.10 -18.96 1.19
C SER A 40 -1.98 -20.18 0.89
N SER A 41 -2.78 -20.63 1.85
CA SER A 41 -3.52 -21.91 1.78
C SER A 41 -4.85 -21.84 1.02
N ASP A 42 -5.30 -20.65 0.64
CA ASP A 42 -6.68 -20.39 0.20
C ASP A 42 -6.72 -19.68 -1.16
N ASP A 43 -7.89 -19.64 -1.81
CA ASP A 43 -8.09 -18.94 -3.09
C ASP A 43 -7.79 -17.44 -3.02
N SER A 44 -7.84 -16.85 -1.81
CA SER A 44 -7.42 -15.47 -1.54
C SER A 44 -5.98 -15.17 -1.96
N SER A 45 -5.11 -16.18 -2.01
CA SER A 45 -3.73 -16.06 -2.52
C SER A 45 -3.67 -15.67 -3.99
N LYS A 46 -4.60 -16.16 -4.82
CA LYS A 46 -4.70 -15.81 -6.25
C LYS A 46 -5.11 -14.34 -6.38
N PHE A 47 -6.13 -13.92 -5.64
CA PHE A 47 -6.57 -12.53 -5.58
C PHE A 47 -5.43 -11.61 -5.11
N ALA A 48 -4.73 -11.97 -4.04
CA ALA A 48 -3.58 -11.22 -3.52
C ALA A 48 -2.44 -11.08 -4.55
N ALA A 49 -2.17 -12.15 -5.31
CA ALA A 49 -1.19 -12.12 -6.40
C ALA A 49 -1.63 -11.20 -7.55
N HIS A 50 -2.92 -11.18 -7.91
CA HIS A 50 -3.46 -10.25 -8.90
C HIS A 50 -3.39 -8.80 -8.41
N LEU A 51 -3.73 -8.53 -7.15
CA LEU A 51 -3.58 -7.22 -6.50
C LEU A 51 -2.13 -6.74 -6.56
N CYS A 52 -1.18 -7.57 -6.13
CA CYS A 52 0.23 -7.23 -6.14
C CYS A 52 0.72 -6.86 -7.55
N ARG A 53 0.46 -7.73 -8.55
CA ARG A 53 0.83 -7.47 -9.95
C ARG A 53 0.22 -6.18 -10.47
N ARG A 54 -1.06 -5.91 -10.15
CA ARG A 54 -1.74 -4.71 -10.62
C ARG A 54 -1.15 -3.46 -9.99
N LEU A 55 -0.90 -3.43 -8.68
CA LEU A 55 -0.25 -2.30 -8.00
C LEU A 55 1.16 -2.03 -8.57
N ILE A 56 1.94 -3.08 -8.84
CA ILE A 56 3.26 -2.96 -9.50
C ILE A 56 3.12 -2.38 -10.91
N SER A 57 2.12 -2.80 -11.68
CA SER A 57 1.87 -2.25 -13.03
C SER A 57 1.55 -0.74 -13.03
N TYR A 58 1.04 -0.24 -11.90
CA TYR A 58 0.80 1.19 -11.63
C TYR A 58 2.02 1.92 -11.03
N GLY A 59 3.14 1.23 -10.85
CA GLY A 59 4.42 1.81 -10.39
C GLY A 59 4.60 1.83 -8.87
N LEU A 60 3.74 1.17 -8.09
CA LEU A 60 3.92 1.03 -6.65
C LEU A 60 4.88 -0.11 -6.32
N ARG A 61 5.73 0.08 -5.31
CA ARG A 61 6.55 -0.99 -4.72
C ARG A 61 5.68 -1.79 -3.76
N ALA A 62 4.93 -2.76 -4.30
CA ALA A 62 4.13 -3.67 -3.52
C ALA A 62 4.94 -4.90 -3.09
N PHE A 63 4.82 -5.29 -1.83
CA PHE A 63 5.36 -6.54 -1.31
C PHE A 63 4.18 -7.45 -0.95
N LEU A 64 4.14 -8.65 -1.53
CA LEU A 64 3.21 -9.70 -1.18
C LEU A 64 3.99 -10.81 -0.51
N ASP A 65 3.64 -11.14 0.73
CA ASP A 65 4.31 -12.23 1.43
C ASP A 65 3.74 -13.61 1.04
N ASN A 66 4.11 -14.09 -0.15
CA ASN A 66 3.64 -15.38 -0.69
C ASN A 66 4.65 -16.53 -0.47
N ARG A 67 5.26 -16.62 0.71
CA ARG A 67 6.25 -17.66 1.00
C ARG A 67 5.56 -18.97 1.40
N GLU A 68 5.47 -19.90 0.44
CA GLU A 68 5.40 -21.34 0.73
C GLU A 68 6.80 -21.96 0.96
N MET A 69 7.89 -21.26 0.66
CA MET A 69 9.25 -21.79 0.83
C MET A 69 9.85 -21.41 2.19
N PHE A 70 9.97 -22.42 3.05
CA PHE A 70 11.01 -22.47 4.07
C PHE A 70 12.36 -22.30 3.39
N ASP A 71 13.17 -21.35 3.85
CA ASP A 71 14.62 -21.42 3.70
C ASP A 71 15.28 -21.08 5.03
N SER A 72 16.25 -21.90 5.35
CA SER A 72 16.95 -22.17 6.61
C SER A 72 17.73 -21.00 7.22
N ASP A 73 17.66 -19.79 6.67
CA ASP A 73 18.68 -18.75 6.93
C ASP A 73 18.14 -17.47 7.59
N GLY A 74 16.87 -17.42 7.99
CA GLY A 74 16.30 -16.28 8.76
C GLY A 74 16.16 -14.95 8.00
N LEU A 75 16.82 -14.81 6.84
CA LEU A 75 16.71 -13.69 5.89
C LEU A 75 15.27 -13.38 5.41
N PRO A 76 14.38 -14.39 5.21
CA PRO A 76 12.99 -14.16 4.85
C PRO A 76 12.20 -13.25 5.78
N LYS A 77 12.37 -13.43 7.09
CA LYS A 77 11.62 -12.70 8.13
C LYS A 77 12.03 -11.24 8.18
N LEU A 78 13.33 -10.96 8.06
CA LEU A 78 13.86 -9.59 8.11
C LEU A 78 13.30 -8.74 6.96
N GLN A 79 13.21 -9.30 5.74
CA GLN A 79 12.65 -8.58 4.60
C GLN A 79 11.16 -8.29 4.76
N THR A 80 10.38 -9.26 5.26
CA THR A 80 8.95 -9.06 5.56
C THR A 80 8.77 -7.98 6.63
N GLU A 81 9.53 -8.01 7.72
CA GLU A 81 9.46 -6.98 8.76
C GLU A 81 9.83 -5.59 8.22
N ILE A 82 10.89 -5.48 7.41
CA ILE A 82 11.25 -4.24 6.72
C ILE A 82 10.09 -3.78 5.82
N ALA A 83 9.46 -4.70 5.09
CA ALA A 83 8.34 -4.37 4.22
C ALA A 83 7.15 -3.81 5.01
N ILE A 84 6.79 -4.44 6.13
CA ILE A 84 5.70 -3.98 7.00
C ILE A 84 6.03 -2.62 7.62
N ARG A 85 7.18 -2.50 8.31
CA ARG A 85 7.57 -1.27 9.01
C ARG A 85 7.78 -0.08 8.09
N THR A 86 8.09 -0.34 6.82
CA THR A 86 8.35 0.71 5.83
C THR A 86 7.26 0.84 4.78
N ALA A 87 6.14 0.13 4.86
CA ALA A 87 5.01 0.37 3.97
C ALA A 87 4.23 1.62 4.42
N SER A 88 3.62 2.32 3.47
CA SER A 88 2.68 3.40 3.77
C SER A 88 1.24 2.91 3.93
N VAL A 89 0.93 1.80 3.26
CA VAL A 89 -0.37 1.14 3.27
C VAL A 89 -0.16 -0.36 3.49
N CYS A 90 -0.92 -0.95 4.39
CA CYS A 90 -0.92 -2.39 4.62
C CYS A 90 -2.33 -2.94 4.33
N VAL A 91 -2.40 -4.02 3.56
CA VAL A 91 -3.66 -4.63 3.09
C VAL A 91 -3.72 -6.07 3.61
N PRO A 92 -4.34 -6.32 4.78
CA PRO A 92 -4.65 -7.68 5.21
C PRO A 92 -5.88 -8.18 4.43
N ILE A 93 -5.73 -9.35 3.82
CA ILE A 93 -6.78 -10.06 3.09
C ILE A 93 -7.23 -11.22 3.95
N PHE A 94 -8.32 -11.02 4.69
CA PHE A 94 -8.93 -12.04 5.52
C PHE A 94 -9.71 -13.01 4.64
N SER A 95 -9.51 -14.30 4.91
CA SER A 95 -10.16 -15.44 4.27
C SER A 95 -10.38 -16.53 5.32
N PRO A 96 -11.28 -17.51 5.13
CA PRO A 96 -11.66 -18.46 6.18
C PRO A 96 -10.49 -19.10 6.95
N ARG A 97 -9.34 -19.37 6.31
CA ARG A 97 -8.17 -20.00 6.98
C ARG A 97 -7.07 -19.02 7.38
N TYR A 98 -7.31 -17.71 7.29
CA TYR A 98 -6.31 -16.69 7.61
C TYR A 98 -5.78 -16.83 9.05
N ALA A 99 -6.65 -17.08 10.03
CA ALA A 99 -6.25 -17.24 11.43
C ALA A 99 -5.60 -18.59 11.76
N GLU A 100 -5.58 -19.54 10.83
CA GLU A 100 -4.75 -20.76 10.97
C GLU A 100 -3.27 -20.44 10.72
N SER A 101 -2.96 -19.32 10.04
CA SER A 101 -1.60 -18.92 9.73
C SER A 101 -1.03 -18.03 10.83
N ILE A 102 -0.24 -18.64 11.73
CA ILE A 102 0.54 -17.91 12.77
C ILE A 102 1.38 -16.78 12.17
N ARG A 103 1.90 -17.00 10.96
CA ARG A 103 2.62 -15.98 10.20
C ARG A 103 1.73 -14.77 9.91
N CYS A 104 0.53 -14.99 9.35
CA CYS A 104 -0.40 -13.90 9.08
C CYS A 104 -0.79 -13.13 10.35
N LEU A 105 -1.03 -13.85 11.45
CA LEU A 105 -1.36 -13.25 12.75
C LEU A 105 -0.21 -12.37 13.31
N ASN A 106 1.03 -12.83 13.20
CA ASN A 106 2.19 -12.05 13.63
C ASN A 106 2.43 -10.82 12.72
N GLU A 107 2.27 -10.97 11.42
CA GLU A 107 2.38 -9.84 10.48
C GLU A 107 1.30 -8.79 10.75
N LEU A 108 0.07 -9.20 11.10
CA LEU A 108 -1.01 -8.30 11.48
C LEU A 108 -0.67 -7.46 12.71
N LEU A 109 -0.05 -8.07 13.74
CA LEU A 109 0.45 -7.35 14.90
C LEU A 109 1.49 -6.28 14.50
N LEU A 110 2.48 -6.66 13.69
CA LEU A 110 3.49 -5.73 13.20
C LEU A 110 2.88 -4.60 12.36
N MET A 111 1.85 -4.89 11.57
CA MET A 111 1.14 -3.88 10.78
C MET A 111 0.47 -2.84 11.68
N LEU A 112 -0.16 -3.27 12.77
CA LEU A 112 -0.78 -2.37 13.75
C LEU A 112 0.24 -1.48 14.47
N GLU A 113 1.43 -2.00 14.74
CA GLU A 113 2.53 -1.24 15.35
C GLU A 113 3.22 -0.28 14.37
N SER A 114 3.14 -0.54 13.07
CA SER A 114 3.87 0.24 12.05
C SER A 114 3.37 1.68 11.88
N GLY A 115 2.13 1.97 12.28
CA GLY A 115 1.46 3.25 12.01
C GLY A 115 1.08 3.46 10.53
N ALA A 116 1.19 2.43 9.69
CA ALA A 116 0.74 2.45 8.32
C ALA A 116 -0.80 2.54 8.23
N THR A 117 -1.32 3.01 7.10
CA THR A 117 -2.77 2.95 6.84
C THR A 117 -3.15 1.50 6.57
N ILE A 118 -4.02 0.92 7.41
CA ILE A 118 -4.53 -0.44 7.22
C ILE A 118 -5.84 -0.40 6.43
N ILE A 119 -5.94 -1.23 5.39
CA ILE A 119 -7.13 -1.35 4.54
C ILE A 119 -7.52 -2.83 4.49
N PRO A 120 -8.42 -3.29 5.38
CA PRO A 120 -8.82 -4.68 5.40
C PRO A 120 -9.66 -5.06 4.19
N VAL A 121 -9.45 -6.28 3.69
CA VAL A 121 -10.24 -6.93 2.65
C VAL A 121 -10.80 -8.22 3.21
N PHE A 122 -12.11 -8.42 3.08
CA PHE A 122 -12.82 -9.61 3.55
C PHE A 122 -13.23 -10.44 2.34
N HIS A 123 -12.52 -11.56 2.15
CA HIS A 123 -12.64 -12.46 1.00
C HIS A 123 -13.37 -13.74 1.44
N HIS A 124 -14.57 -13.97 0.88
CA HIS A 124 -15.50 -15.03 1.29
C HIS A 124 -15.81 -15.07 2.79
N MET A 125 -15.90 -13.89 3.40
CA MET A 125 -16.23 -13.74 4.81
C MET A 125 -16.70 -12.32 5.12
N THR A 126 -17.27 -12.11 6.31
CA THR A 126 -17.73 -10.80 6.78
C THR A 126 -16.85 -10.25 7.91
N PRO A 127 -16.83 -8.93 8.14
CA PRO A 127 -16.15 -8.33 9.30
C PRO A 127 -16.67 -8.85 10.64
N ALA A 128 -17.96 -9.19 10.70
CA ALA A 128 -18.58 -9.73 11.91
C ALA A 128 -17.97 -11.08 12.31
N GLU A 129 -17.65 -11.93 11.34
CA GLU A 129 -17.00 -13.23 11.57
C GLU A 129 -15.57 -13.08 12.10
N LEU A 130 -14.92 -11.95 11.85
CA LEU A 130 -13.58 -11.61 12.38
C LEU A 130 -13.64 -11.09 13.82
N ARG A 131 -14.82 -10.65 14.30
CA ARG A 131 -14.98 -10.16 15.68
C ARG A 131 -14.92 -11.33 16.65
N TRP A 132 -13.92 -11.30 17.52
CA TRP A 132 -13.87 -12.24 18.62
C TRP A 132 -14.94 -11.91 19.65
N THR A 133 -15.90 -12.80 19.85
CA THR A 133 -16.80 -12.74 21.00
C THR A 133 -16.31 -13.70 22.07
N ARG A 134 -16.50 -13.34 23.35
CA ARG A 134 -16.08 -14.17 24.50
C ARG A 134 -16.73 -15.56 24.50
N ASN A 135 -17.80 -15.74 23.72
CA ASN A 135 -18.53 -16.98 23.56
C ASN A 135 -17.92 -17.92 22.50
N GLY A 136 -16.94 -17.45 21.72
CA GLY A 136 -16.31 -18.27 20.68
C GLY A 136 -17.17 -18.44 19.42
N ASP A 137 -18.14 -17.55 19.20
CA ASP A 137 -19.07 -17.66 18.06
C ASP A 137 -18.44 -16.99 16.81
N GLY A 138 -18.07 -17.79 15.81
CA GLY A 138 -17.57 -17.33 14.50
C GLY A 138 -16.55 -18.30 13.88
N VAL A 139 -16.44 -18.34 12.54
CA VAL A 139 -15.51 -19.22 11.81
C VAL A 139 -14.05 -19.00 12.25
N PHE A 140 -13.71 -17.78 12.65
CA PHE A 140 -12.38 -17.40 13.15
C PHE A 140 -12.16 -17.65 14.63
N ALA A 141 -13.20 -17.92 15.41
CA ALA A 141 -13.05 -18.12 16.84
C ALA A 141 -12.33 -19.45 17.16
N GLN A 142 -12.52 -20.45 16.31
CA GLN A 142 -11.95 -21.77 16.54
C GLN A 142 -10.43 -21.80 16.34
N ALA A 143 -9.88 -21.04 15.38
CA ALA A 143 -8.45 -21.15 15.04
C ALA A 143 -7.52 -20.69 16.20
N PRO A 144 -7.72 -19.53 16.85
CA PRO A 144 -6.96 -19.17 18.06
C PRO A 144 -7.19 -20.13 19.23
N CYS A 145 -8.38 -20.72 19.39
CA CYS A 145 -8.61 -21.76 20.42
C CYS A 145 -7.78 -23.02 20.13
N ASN A 146 -7.76 -23.49 18.88
CA ASN A 146 -6.96 -24.66 18.49
C ASN A 146 -5.46 -24.40 18.74
N LEU A 147 -4.98 -23.18 18.50
CA LEU A 147 -3.59 -22.77 18.80
C LEU A 147 -3.31 -22.69 20.32
N GLU A 148 -4.32 -22.40 21.15
CA GLU A 148 -4.24 -22.37 22.62
C GLU A 148 -4.10 -23.78 23.23
N GLU A 149 -4.76 -24.75 22.60
CA GLU A 149 -4.74 -26.15 23.00
C GLU A 149 -3.52 -26.91 22.46
N GLU A 150 -2.81 -26.35 21.47
CA GLU A 150 -1.64 -26.97 20.86
C GLU A 150 -0.50 -27.07 21.88
N LYS A 151 -0.12 -28.32 22.21
CA LYS A 151 0.97 -28.62 23.14
C LYS A 151 2.19 -29.16 22.42
N VAL A 152 3.36 -28.74 22.86
CA VAL A 152 4.65 -29.21 22.37
C VAL A 152 5.46 -29.70 23.56
N TYR A 153 6.17 -30.82 23.36
CA TYR A 153 7.09 -31.34 24.36
C TYR A 153 8.24 -30.36 24.59
N ASP A 154 8.48 -29.99 25.85
CA ASP A 154 9.61 -29.18 26.26
C ASP A 154 10.75 -30.07 26.78
N PRO A 155 11.88 -30.17 26.05
CA PRO A 155 13.03 -30.96 26.51
C PRO A 155 13.63 -30.46 27.82
N GLN A 156 13.45 -29.18 28.17
CA GLN A 156 14.03 -28.59 29.38
C GLN A 156 13.24 -28.96 30.64
N THR A 157 11.91 -29.01 30.53
CA THR A 157 11.03 -29.35 31.68
C THR A 157 10.53 -30.78 31.65
N HIS A 158 10.79 -31.53 30.56
CA HIS A 158 10.29 -32.90 30.33
C HIS A 158 8.76 -33.03 30.43
N ASP A 159 8.03 -31.99 30.01
CA ASP A 159 6.56 -31.94 30.07
C ASP A 159 5.97 -31.32 28.78
N MET A 160 4.66 -31.49 28.60
CA MET A 160 3.89 -30.88 27.52
C MET A 160 3.50 -29.44 27.89
N ARG A 161 4.11 -28.45 27.23
CA ARG A 161 3.74 -27.04 27.40
C ARG A 161 2.86 -26.55 26.25
N GLN A 162 2.07 -25.52 26.49
CA GLN A 162 1.41 -24.80 25.40
C GLN A 162 2.47 -24.26 24.44
N ARG A 163 2.20 -24.42 23.13
CA ARG A 163 3.09 -23.93 22.08
C ARG A 163 3.21 -22.41 22.09
N TYR A 164 2.14 -21.74 22.48
CA TYR A 164 2.01 -20.29 22.51
C TYR A 164 1.51 -19.82 23.87
N GLU A 165 2.05 -18.70 24.34
CA GLU A 165 1.60 -18.09 25.59
C GLU A 165 0.18 -17.54 25.44
N SER A 166 -0.66 -17.68 26.48
CA SER A 166 -2.03 -17.14 26.48
C SER A 166 -2.07 -15.64 26.15
N ASN A 167 -1.03 -14.88 26.55
CA ASN A 167 -0.93 -13.47 26.22
C ASN A 167 -0.77 -13.23 24.71
N THR A 168 0.01 -14.04 24.00
CA THR A 168 0.17 -13.94 22.54
C THR A 168 -1.16 -14.19 21.82
N ILE A 169 -1.91 -15.19 22.26
CA ILE A 169 -3.21 -15.54 21.69
C ILE A 169 -4.21 -14.40 21.91
N GLU A 170 -4.22 -13.81 23.11
CA GLU A 170 -5.06 -12.67 23.42
C GLU A 170 -4.73 -11.44 22.56
N HIS A 171 -3.44 -11.20 22.26
CA HIS A 171 -3.04 -10.14 21.33
C HIS A 171 -3.61 -10.40 19.93
N TRP A 172 -3.50 -11.61 19.39
CA TRP A 172 -4.09 -11.94 18.09
C TRP A 172 -5.61 -11.74 18.07
N ARG A 173 -6.34 -12.21 19.10
CA ARG A 173 -7.79 -12.02 19.24
C ARG A 173 -8.18 -10.54 19.20
N LYS A 174 -7.44 -9.70 19.94
CA LYS A 174 -7.64 -8.25 19.98
C LYS A 174 -7.35 -7.59 18.64
N SER A 175 -6.28 -8.00 17.95
CA SER A 175 -5.90 -7.46 16.65
C SER A 175 -6.95 -7.74 15.57
N LEU A 176 -7.42 -8.98 15.49
CA LEU A 176 -8.49 -9.37 14.57
C LEU A 176 -9.76 -8.55 14.83
N SER A 177 -10.16 -8.46 16.11
CA SER A 177 -11.33 -7.68 16.51
C SER A 177 -11.17 -6.19 16.20
N HIS A 178 -9.98 -5.62 16.45
CA HIS A 178 -9.71 -4.22 16.15
C HIS A 178 -9.79 -3.94 14.64
N VAL A 179 -9.14 -4.76 13.81
CA VAL A 179 -9.13 -4.58 12.36
C VAL A 179 -10.50 -4.81 11.74
N SER A 180 -11.34 -5.69 12.31
CA SER A 180 -12.74 -5.87 11.91
C SER A 180 -13.61 -4.61 12.03
N SER A 181 -13.19 -3.65 12.83
CA SER A 181 -13.89 -2.38 13.04
C SER A 181 -13.45 -1.27 12.09
N LEU A 182 -12.36 -1.50 11.33
CA LEU A 182 -11.86 -0.55 10.35
C LEU A 182 -12.68 -0.61 9.06
N SER A 183 -12.81 0.53 8.37
CA SER A 183 -13.43 0.58 7.05
C SER A 183 -12.59 -0.21 6.03
N GLY A 184 -13.22 -1.18 5.37
CA GLY A 184 -12.57 -2.08 4.42
C GLY A 184 -13.41 -2.38 3.19
N PHE A 185 -13.05 -3.45 2.50
CA PHE A 185 -13.76 -3.96 1.34
C PHE A 185 -14.24 -5.37 1.59
N GLU A 186 -15.51 -5.65 1.30
CA GLU A 186 -16.12 -6.96 1.40
C GLU A 186 -16.40 -7.48 0.00
N LEU A 187 -15.97 -8.70 -0.33
CA LEU A 187 -16.20 -9.29 -1.65
C LEU A 187 -17.70 -9.40 -1.99
N ASP A 188 -18.52 -9.70 -0.99
CA ASP A 188 -19.97 -9.84 -1.16
C ASP A 188 -20.65 -8.52 -1.55
N ALA A 189 -20.07 -7.37 -1.18
CA ALA A 189 -20.56 -6.06 -1.64
C ALA A 189 -20.39 -5.85 -3.15
N PHE A 190 -19.62 -6.72 -3.82
CA PHE A 190 -19.41 -6.77 -5.27
C PHE A 190 -20.08 -8.00 -5.90
N ASN A 191 -21.06 -8.63 -5.24
CA ASN A 191 -21.73 -9.85 -5.69
C ASN A 191 -20.75 -11.01 -6.00
N GLY A 192 -19.61 -11.08 -5.29
CA GLY A 192 -18.59 -12.08 -5.56
C GLY A 192 -17.64 -11.77 -6.72
N ASP A 193 -17.76 -10.60 -7.37
CA ASP A 193 -16.88 -10.21 -8.47
C ASP A 193 -15.51 -9.72 -7.94
N GLU A 194 -14.54 -10.64 -7.94
CA GLU A 194 -13.16 -10.33 -7.57
C GLU A 194 -12.51 -9.28 -8.48
N GLY A 195 -12.91 -9.20 -9.75
CA GLY A 195 -12.38 -8.23 -10.71
C GLY A 195 -12.81 -6.80 -10.38
N GLU A 196 -14.09 -6.61 -10.07
CA GLU A 196 -14.61 -5.31 -9.64
C GLU A 196 -13.99 -4.88 -8.30
N LEU A 197 -13.93 -5.81 -7.33
CA LEU A 197 -13.26 -5.57 -6.05
C LEU A 197 -11.80 -5.14 -6.27
N LEU A 198 -11.06 -5.88 -7.11
CA LEU A 198 -9.66 -5.61 -7.44
C LEU A 198 -9.48 -4.20 -8.00
N ASP A 199 -10.29 -3.81 -8.99
CA ASP A 199 -10.19 -2.50 -9.63
C ASP A 199 -10.52 -1.36 -8.65
N LYS A 200 -11.51 -1.54 -7.78
CA LYS A 200 -11.87 -0.55 -6.75
C LYS A 200 -10.79 -0.42 -5.68
N LEU A 201 -10.29 -1.55 -5.19
CA LEU A 201 -9.23 -1.60 -4.18
C LEU A 201 -7.93 -0.96 -4.70
N VAL A 202 -7.51 -1.29 -5.92
CA VAL A 202 -6.32 -0.69 -6.54
C VAL A 202 -6.45 0.83 -6.65
N ASN A 203 -7.60 1.33 -7.10
CA ASN A 203 -7.84 2.77 -7.18
C ASN A 203 -7.80 3.44 -5.79
N TYR A 204 -8.34 2.77 -4.77
CA TYR A 204 -8.33 3.27 -3.40
C TYR A 204 -6.91 3.31 -2.81
N VAL A 205 -6.13 2.23 -2.99
CA VAL A 205 -4.73 2.16 -2.58
C VAL A 205 -3.88 3.19 -3.32
N LEU A 206 -4.11 3.42 -4.62
CA LEU A 206 -3.39 4.45 -5.38
C LEU A 206 -3.65 5.87 -4.84
N ARG A 207 -4.83 6.14 -4.27
CA ARG A 207 -5.13 7.44 -3.63
C ARG A 207 -4.44 7.57 -2.27
N LYS A 208 -4.31 6.47 -1.51
CA LYS A 208 -3.71 6.47 -0.16
C LYS A 208 -2.18 6.35 -0.18
N GLY A 209 -1.61 5.59 -1.11
CA GLY A 209 -0.18 5.31 -1.22
C GLY A 209 0.61 6.36 -2.02
N LYS A 210 -0.06 7.31 -2.69
CA LYS A 210 0.65 8.41 -3.36
C LYS A 210 1.18 9.38 -2.31
N ARG A 211 2.52 9.45 -2.22
CA ARG A 211 3.23 10.44 -1.41
C ARG A 211 2.82 11.84 -1.87
N LEU A 212 2.11 12.56 -1.01
CA LEU A 212 1.90 13.98 -1.19
C LEU A 212 3.27 14.67 -1.23
N LEU A 213 3.55 15.39 -2.30
CA LEU A 213 4.68 16.30 -2.38
C LEU A 213 4.50 17.36 -1.31
N ASN A 214 5.53 17.63 -0.51
CA ASN A 214 5.46 18.66 0.52
C ASN A 214 5.26 20.04 -0.13
N VAL A 215 4.04 20.56 0.01
CA VAL A 215 3.62 21.91 -0.35
C VAL A 215 3.77 22.75 0.92
N ALA A 216 4.35 23.94 0.80
CA ALA A 216 4.51 24.84 1.94
C ALA A 216 3.17 25.03 2.67
N THR A 217 3.19 25.09 4.00
CA THR A 217 2.00 25.30 4.82
C THR A 217 1.47 26.72 4.59
N PHE A 218 0.22 26.82 4.14
CA PHE A 218 -0.58 28.06 3.99
C PHE A 218 -0.11 29.13 2.98
N PRO A 219 0.01 28.83 1.66
CA PRO A 219 0.00 29.86 0.64
C PRO A 219 -1.43 30.37 0.44
N THR A 220 -1.70 31.60 0.85
CA THR A 220 -2.97 32.30 0.58
C THR A 220 -3.25 32.35 -0.94
N GLY A 221 -4.48 32.00 -1.34
CA GLY A 221 -4.91 32.01 -2.75
C GLY A 221 -4.43 30.85 -3.63
N LEU A 222 -3.83 29.78 -3.05
CA LEU A 222 -3.42 28.61 -3.81
C LEU A 222 -4.61 27.81 -4.36
N ASP A 223 -5.68 27.66 -3.58
CA ASP A 223 -6.89 26.93 -3.98
C ASP A 223 -7.58 27.54 -5.20
N GLU A 224 -7.66 28.87 -5.26
CA GLU A 224 -8.23 29.58 -6.41
C GLU A 224 -7.41 29.35 -7.69
N LYS A 225 -6.08 29.38 -7.58
CA LYS A 225 -5.17 29.11 -8.70
C LYS A 225 -5.23 27.67 -9.18
N VAL A 226 -5.40 26.71 -8.26
CA VAL A 226 -5.59 25.30 -8.59
C VAL A 226 -6.90 25.11 -9.35
N ARG A 227 -8.01 25.67 -8.84
CA ARG A 227 -9.33 25.59 -9.50
C ARG A 227 -9.33 26.25 -10.89
N ASP A 228 -8.73 27.43 -11.01
CA ASP A 228 -8.64 28.14 -12.29
C ASP A 228 -7.84 27.32 -13.31
N PHE A 229 -6.76 26.67 -12.87
CA PHE A 229 -5.96 25.79 -13.69
C PHE A 229 -6.73 24.52 -14.10
N GLU A 230 -7.43 23.86 -13.17
CA GLU A 230 -8.26 22.68 -13.45
C GLU A 230 -9.32 22.99 -14.51
N TYR A 231 -9.99 24.14 -14.38
CA TYR A 231 -11.02 24.58 -15.32
C TYR A 231 -10.45 24.92 -16.72
N LYS A 232 -9.28 25.56 -16.78
CA LYS A 232 -8.73 26.08 -18.05
C LYS A 232 -7.86 25.10 -18.81
N VAL A 233 -7.21 24.15 -18.13
CA VAL A 233 -6.09 23.39 -18.71
C VAL A 233 -6.39 21.89 -18.84
N LEU A 234 -7.27 21.33 -18.01
CA LEU A 234 -7.47 19.89 -17.95
C LEU A 234 -8.79 19.47 -18.59
N LEU A 235 -8.67 18.92 -19.80
CA LEU A 235 -9.75 18.20 -20.44
C LEU A 235 -9.70 16.72 -20.01
N PRO A 236 -10.78 16.15 -19.46
CA PRO A 236 -10.81 14.74 -19.10
C PRO A 236 -10.54 13.87 -20.33
N GLY A 237 -9.60 12.93 -20.21
CA GLY A 237 -9.37 11.87 -21.20
C GLY A 237 -8.21 12.06 -22.18
N LYS A 238 -7.51 13.21 -22.24
CA LYS A 238 -6.33 13.40 -23.11
C LYS A 238 -5.01 13.45 -22.33
N PRO A 239 -3.97 12.71 -22.75
CA PRO A 239 -2.62 12.87 -22.21
C PRO A 239 -2.15 14.32 -22.47
N SER A 240 -1.70 14.99 -21.42
CA SER A 240 -1.39 16.41 -21.45
C SER A 240 -0.09 16.68 -20.72
N VAL A 241 0.78 17.47 -21.35
CA VAL A 241 2.01 17.98 -20.75
C VAL A 241 1.74 19.41 -20.37
N VAL A 242 1.84 19.74 -19.07
CA VAL A 242 1.65 21.12 -18.62
C VAL A 242 2.96 21.71 -18.11
N GLY A 243 3.37 22.81 -18.73
CA GLY A 243 4.48 23.64 -18.29
C GLY A 243 3.99 24.83 -17.45
N ILE A 244 4.48 24.97 -16.22
CA ILE A 244 4.26 26.16 -15.38
C ILE A 244 5.49 27.07 -15.50
N VAL A 245 5.31 28.26 -16.08
CA VAL A 245 6.39 29.20 -16.39
C VAL A 245 6.14 30.55 -15.70
N GLY A 246 7.20 31.20 -15.24
CA GLY A 246 7.11 32.54 -14.65
C GLY A 246 8.33 32.93 -13.82
N SER A 247 8.32 34.15 -13.31
CA SER A 247 9.41 34.74 -12.53
C SER A 247 9.81 33.92 -11.30
N GLY A 248 11.06 34.03 -10.86
CA GLY A 248 11.55 33.38 -9.64
C GLY A 248 10.75 33.81 -8.41
N GLY A 249 10.62 32.95 -7.41
CA GLY A 249 9.94 33.28 -6.14
C GLY A 249 8.39 33.25 -6.16
N VAL A 250 7.74 33.22 -7.34
CA VAL A 250 6.27 33.31 -7.48
C VAL A 250 5.49 32.05 -7.01
N GLY A 251 6.17 31.03 -6.47
CA GLY A 251 5.51 29.83 -5.95
C GLY A 251 5.13 28.77 -7.00
N LYS A 252 5.73 28.80 -8.19
CA LYS A 252 5.47 27.82 -9.28
C LYS A 252 5.64 26.37 -8.85
N SER A 253 6.71 26.07 -8.10
CA SER A 253 6.98 24.73 -7.58
C SER A 253 5.90 24.30 -6.58
N THR A 254 5.39 25.24 -5.77
CA THR A 254 4.30 25.00 -4.82
C THR A 254 3.01 24.66 -5.55
N LEU A 255 2.65 25.44 -6.57
CA LEU A 255 1.47 25.18 -7.41
C LEU A 255 1.59 23.84 -8.17
N ALA A 256 2.76 23.55 -8.74
CA ALA A 256 2.99 22.31 -9.47
C ALA A 256 2.84 21.07 -8.57
N LYS A 257 3.37 21.14 -7.34
CA LYS A 257 3.26 20.07 -6.35
C LYS A 257 1.80 19.87 -5.91
N GLU A 258 1.07 20.95 -5.65
CA GLU A 258 -0.35 20.87 -5.24
C GLU A 258 -1.23 20.29 -6.34
N LEU A 259 -1.03 20.73 -7.59
CA LEU A 259 -1.70 20.16 -8.76
C LEU A 259 -1.40 18.67 -8.92
N PHE A 260 -0.13 18.27 -8.78
CA PHE A 260 0.25 16.86 -8.83
C PHE A 260 -0.41 16.05 -7.69
N ASN A 261 -0.43 16.58 -6.46
CA ASN A 261 -1.05 15.93 -5.32
C ASN A 261 -2.55 15.67 -5.54
N ARG A 262 -3.29 16.66 -6.04
CA ARG A 262 -4.73 16.53 -6.28
C ARG A 262 -5.06 15.64 -7.46
N MET A 263 -4.33 15.82 -8.57
CA MET A 263 -4.77 15.31 -9.86
C MET A 263 -4.05 14.03 -10.25
N SER A 264 -2.90 13.70 -9.66
CA SER A 264 -2.19 12.45 -9.98
C SER A 264 -3.12 11.23 -9.87
N SER A 265 -4.06 11.23 -8.91
CA SER A 265 -4.99 10.13 -8.67
C SER A 265 -6.05 9.91 -9.77
N THR A 266 -6.32 10.91 -10.62
CA THR A 266 -7.28 10.78 -11.73
C THR A 266 -6.64 10.19 -12.99
N TYR A 267 -5.31 10.01 -12.99
CA TYR A 267 -4.56 9.42 -14.09
C TYR A 267 -3.97 8.07 -13.72
N SER A 268 -3.96 7.14 -14.67
CA SER A 268 -3.38 5.79 -14.53
C SER A 268 -1.88 5.83 -14.23
N ARG A 269 -1.14 6.79 -14.77
CA ARG A 269 0.28 7.01 -14.44
C ARG A 269 0.53 8.52 -14.39
N SER A 270 1.34 8.94 -13.43
CA SER A 270 1.63 10.35 -13.18
C SER A 270 3.05 10.48 -12.64
N CYS A 271 3.87 11.36 -13.21
CA CYS A 271 5.20 11.67 -12.68
C CYS A 271 5.39 13.17 -12.50
N PHE A 272 6.13 13.53 -11.45
CA PHE A 272 6.47 14.92 -11.13
C PHE A 272 7.95 15.16 -11.43
N LEU A 273 8.24 15.90 -12.49
CA LEU A 273 9.61 16.26 -12.85
C LEU A 273 10.01 17.57 -12.13
N ARG A 274 11.06 17.48 -11.31
CA ARG A 274 11.65 18.64 -10.63
C ARG A 274 12.75 19.26 -11.49
N ASP A 275 12.87 20.59 -11.45
CA ASP A 275 14.02 21.36 -11.93
C ASP A 275 14.57 20.96 -13.32
N VAL A 276 13.67 21.00 -14.32
CA VAL A 276 13.97 20.69 -15.74
C VAL A 276 15.19 21.44 -16.27
N ARG A 277 15.46 22.66 -15.78
CA ARG A 277 16.63 23.47 -16.19
C ARG A 277 17.96 22.88 -15.72
N GLU A 278 18.03 22.36 -14.49
CA GLU A 278 19.26 21.75 -13.96
C GLU A 278 19.55 20.41 -14.66
N SER A 279 18.49 19.70 -15.05
CA SER A 279 18.56 18.45 -15.82
C SER A 279 18.90 18.64 -17.31
N ALA A 280 18.68 19.85 -17.88
CA ALA A 280 18.99 20.17 -19.27
C ALA A 280 20.43 20.68 -19.48
N ASN A 281 21.06 21.29 -18.46
CA ASN A 281 22.45 21.76 -18.53
C ASN A 281 23.49 20.63 -18.36
N ARG A 282 23.13 19.55 -17.68
CA ARG A 282 23.82 18.26 -17.80
C ARG A 282 23.22 17.59 -19.04
N ARG A 283 23.99 17.05 -19.98
CA ARG A 283 23.49 16.45 -21.25
C ARG A 283 22.61 15.20 -21.01
N SER A 284 21.46 15.36 -20.38
CA SER A 284 20.60 14.26 -19.91
C SER A 284 19.15 14.41 -20.38
N LEU A 285 18.92 15.10 -21.50
CA LEU A 285 17.62 15.08 -22.20
C LEU A 285 17.37 13.78 -22.99
N ILE A 286 18.17 12.72 -22.77
CA ILE A 286 18.03 11.46 -23.51
C ILE A 286 17.07 10.46 -22.84
N HIS A 287 16.63 10.67 -21.59
CA HIS A 287 15.93 9.59 -20.86
C HIS A 287 14.40 9.69 -20.78
N CYS A 288 13.76 10.33 -21.75
CA CYS A 288 12.30 10.20 -21.98
C CYS A 288 11.95 9.68 -23.38
N ARG A 289 12.91 9.09 -24.10
CA ARG A 289 12.67 8.50 -25.42
C ARG A 289 12.78 6.97 -25.46
N ARG A 290 12.92 6.34 -24.30
CA ARG A 290 12.95 4.88 -24.14
C ARG A 290 12.23 4.53 -22.84
N ASN A 291 10.90 4.57 -22.90
CA ASN A 291 9.98 3.92 -21.96
C ASN A 291 9.33 2.77 -22.72
#